data_AF-A0AAT9L8V0-F1
#
_entry.id   AF-A0AAT9L8V0-F1
#
_cell.length_a   1.000
_cell.length_b   1.000
_cell.length_c   1.000
_cell.angle_alpha   90.00
_cell.angle_beta   90.00
_cell.angle_gamma   90.00
#
_symmetry.space_group_name_H-M   'P 1'
#
loop_
_entity.id
_entity.type
_entity.pdbx_description
1 polymer ?
#
loop_
_entity_poly.entity_id
_entity_poly.type
_entity_poly.pdbx_seq_one_letter_code
_entity_poly.pdbx_strand_id
1 'polypeptide(L)'
;MDNSFRVDRDAAPDHYGRLRVRADGLGPAAWLTGRTEAEGGFGRVAGVAAPGFAAYARVLHPAALDGRPVSWADVGAAYGRTPGPCTRWHQLIGVDVDDLNGTEPGLPGVWDEPAAEGPTPPDLARALIPVLARHTATAESCWFGLWHGYGRWDFDRFPVFLTPGREEVLLSGALADVVSPVALDEFAELPDLWWPEDRAWCVGGDVDLTSTYVGGSPELIAELSAAPGLEAYPVGPHDRVG
;
A
#
# COMPACT_ATOMS: atom_id res chain seq x y z
N MET A 1 -26.73 -27.14 -4.55
CA MET A 1 -27.26 -25.80 -4.28
C MET A 1 -26.05 -24.96 -3.94
N ASP A 2 -25.41 -24.41 -4.96
CA ASP A 2 -24.26 -23.53 -4.81
C ASP A 2 -24.80 -22.10 -4.88
N ASN A 3 -25.13 -21.58 -3.70
CA ASN A 3 -25.60 -20.21 -3.56
C ASN A 3 -24.37 -19.37 -3.25
N SER A 4 -23.47 -19.22 -4.24
CA SER A 4 -22.48 -18.15 -4.15
C SER A 4 -23.27 -16.85 -4.10
N PHE A 5 -23.19 -16.14 -2.99
CA PHE A 5 -23.67 -14.77 -2.90
C PHE A 5 -22.87 -13.97 -3.93
N ARG A 6 -23.39 -13.88 -5.15
CA ARG A 6 -22.91 -12.95 -6.15
C ARG A 6 -23.30 -11.59 -5.60
N VAL A 7 -22.39 -10.99 -4.85
CA VAL A 7 -22.52 -9.58 -4.49
C VAL A 7 -22.67 -8.85 -5.81
N ASP A 8 -23.79 -8.17 -6.00
CA ASP A 8 -24.04 -7.40 -7.21
C ASP A 8 -22.99 -6.27 -7.22
N ARG A 9 -21.99 -6.39 -8.09
CA ARG A 9 -20.90 -5.42 -8.22
C ARG A 9 -21.25 -4.47 -9.34
N ASP A 10 -21.06 -3.17 -9.09
CA ASP A 10 -21.22 -2.19 -10.15
C ASP A 10 -20.12 -2.41 -11.19
N ALA A 11 -20.47 -2.35 -12.47
CA ALA A 11 -19.48 -2.43 -13.54
C ALA A 11 -18.44 -1.31 -13.37
N ALA A 12 -17.16 -1.67 -13.36
CA ALA A 12 -16.10 -0.70 -13.13
C ALA A 12 -16.14 0.42 -14.18
N PRO A 13 -15.87 1.68 -13.80
CA PRO A 13 -15.73 2.78 -14.75
C PRO A 13 -14.44 2.64 -15.57
N ASP A 14 -14.36 3.32 -16.72
CA ASP A 14 -13.09 3.45 -17.48
C ASP A 14 -12.08 4.35 -16.74
N HIS A 15 -12.53 5.10 -15.74
CA HIS A 15 -11.69 5.92 -14.87
C HIS A 15 -11.99 5.63 -13.40
N TYR A 16 -10.98 5.30 -12.63
CA TYR A 16 -11.04 5.13 -11.19
C TYR A 16 -10.48 6.40 -10.53
N GLY A 17 -11.38 7.27 -10.09
CA GLY A 17 -11.08 8.68 -9.81
C GLY A 17 -10.70 9.39 -11.10
N ARG A 18 -9.51 9.98 -11.11
CA ARG A 18 -8.86 10.57 -12.28
C ARG A 18 -7.91 9.60 -12.99
N LEU A 19 -7.66 8.42 -12.41
CA LEU A 19 -6.81 7.39 -13.03
C LEU A 19 -7.57 6.71 -14.15
N ARG A 20 -6.93 6.49 -15.29
CA ARG A 20 -7.49 5.77 -16.43
C ARG A 20 -7.18 4.28 -16.32
N VAL A 21 -8.21 3.44 -16.40
CA VAL A 21 -8.07 1.98 -16.49
C VAL A 21 -7.59 1.60 -17.89
N ARG A 22 -6.59 0.71 -17.99
CA ARG A 22 -6.00 0.31 -19.27
C ARG A 22 -6.68 -0.92 -19.85
N ALA A 23 -7.26 -0.76 -21.04
CA ALA A 23 -7.85 -1.86 -21.81
C ALA A 23 -6.93 -2.37 -22.94
N ASP A 24 -5.89 -1.63 -23.29
CA ASP A 24 -5.08 -1.79 -24.51
C ASP A 24 -3.77 -2.57 -24.32
N GLY A 25 -3.52 -3.10 -23.11
CA GLY A 25 -2.42 -4.01 -22.83
C GLY A 25 -1.70 -3.73 -21.51
N LEU A 26 -0.84 -4.67 -21.13
CA LEU A 26 -0.14 -4.71 -19.83
C LEU A 26 1.38 -4.48 -19.95
N GLY A 27 1.84 -3.99 -21.11
CA GLY A 27 3.27 -3.76 -21.38
C GLY A 27 4.01 -2.98 -20.27
N PRO A 28 3.43 -1.90 -19.72
CA PRO A 28 4.04 -1.15 -18.60
C PRO A 28 4.25 -1.96 -17.32
N ALA A 29 3.45 -3.02 -17.11
CA ALA A 29 3.55 -3.93 -15.97
C ALA A 29 4.39 -5.19 -16.26
N ALA A 30 4.89 -5.38 -17.47
CA ALA A 30 5.59 -6.62 -17.86
C ALA A 30 6.87 -6.92 -17.06
N TRP A 31 7.48 -5.90 -16.45
CA TRP A 31 8.64 -6.07 -15.58
C TRP A 31 8.28 -6.54 -14.16
N LEU A 32 7.00 -6.46 -13.80
CA LEU A 32 6.46 -6.92 -12.54
C LEU A 32 6.02 -8.40 -12.62
N THR A 33 5.79 -8.91 -13.83
CA THR A 33 5.33 -10.28 -14.06
C THR A 33 6.49 -11.26 -14.27
N GLY A 34 6.29 -12.53 -13.92
CA GLY A 34 7.28 -13.58 -14.15
C GLY A 34 8.48 -13.58 -13.21
N ARG A 35 8.39 -12.89 -12.07
CA ARG A 35 9.40 -12.92 -11.01
C ARG A 35 9.50 -14.30 -10.38
N THR A 36 10.70 -14.68 -9.97
CA THR A 36 10.90 -15.89 -9.16
C THR A 36 10.57 -15.63 -7.68
N GLU A 37 10.23 -16.69 -6.94
CA GLU A 37 10.07 -16.65 -5.48
C GLU A 37 11.31 -16.08 -4.76
N ALA A 38 12.50 -16.31 -5.33
CA ALA A 38 13.76 -15.82 -4.77
C ALA A 38 13.92 -14.30 -4.94
N GLU A 39 13.39 -13.73 -6.02
CA GLU A 39 13.48 -12.30 -6.30
C GLU A 39 12.45 -11.52 -5.48
N GLY A 40 11.22 -12.05 -5.32
CA GLY A 40 10.16 -11.34 -4.62
C GLY A 40 8.94 -12.21 -4.37
N GLY A 41 9.09 -13.27 -3.58
CA GLY A 41 7.99 -14.16 -3.18
C GLY A 41 6.96 -13.52 -2.26
N PHE A 42 5.82 -14.20 -2.09
CA PHE A 42 4.71 -13.76 -1.24
C PHE A 42 5.15 -13.52 0.21
N GLY A 43 4.63 -12.45 0.82
CA GLY A 43 4.94 -12.08 2.20
C GLY A 43 6.37 -11.55 2.43
N ARG A 44 7.03 -11.05 1.37
CA ARG A 44 8.34 -10.37 1.44
C ARG A 44 8.24 -8.95 0.89
N VAL A 45 9.11 -8.07 1.37
CA VAL A 45 9.17 -6.66 0.95
C VAL A 45 9.25 -6.52 -0.58
N ALA A 46 10.16 -7.25 -1.23
CA ALA A 46 10.30 -7.20 -2.69
C ALA A 46 9.14 -7.87 -3.45
N GLY A 47 8.34 -8.71 -2.78
CA GLY A 47 7.10 -9.24 -3.35
C GLY A 47 6.05 -8.15 -3.49
N VAL A 48 5.95 -7.26 -2.49
CA VAL A 48 5.00 -6.15 -2.42
C VAL A 48 5.50 -4.92 -3.21
N ALA A 49 6.72 -4.44 -2.95
CA ALA A 49 7.27 -3.21 -3.56
C ALA A 49 8.23 -3.45 -4.74
N ALA A 50 8.11 -4.62 -5.37
CA ALA A 50 8.93 -5.10 -6.50
C ALA A 50 10.44 -5.29 -6.21
N PRO A 51 11.10 -6.28 -6.84
CA PRO A 51 12.53 -6.53 -6.67
C PRO A 51 13.39 -5.58 -7.50
N GLY A 52 14.69 -5.54 -7.21
CA GLY A 52 15.71 -4.91 -8.05
C GLY A 52 16.06 -3.46 -7.69
N PHE A 53 15.43 -2.88 -6.67
CA PHE A 53 15.81 -1.57 -6.16
C PHE A 53 17.03 -1.65 -5.24
N ALA A 54 17.77 -0.55 -5.15
CA ALA A 54 18.99 -0.47 -4.36
C ALA A 54 18.73 -0.38 -2.86
N ALA A 55 17.57 0.15 -2.45
CA ALA A 55 17.16 0.27 -1.06
C ALA A 55 15.64 0.17 -0.92
N TYR A 56 15.18 -0.18 0.29
CA TYR A 56 13.76 -0.29 0.63
C TYR A 56 13.44 0.38 1.97
N ALA A 57 12.22 0.90 2.07
CA ALA A 57 11.63 1.38 3.32
C ALA A 57 10.28 0.72 3.57
N ARG A 58 9.97 0.52 4.85
CA ARG A 58 8.63 0.28 5.36
C ARG A 58 8.12 1.57 6.01
N VAL A 59 6.94 2.00 5.62
CA VAL A 59 6.25 3.18 6.15
C VAL A 59 4.99 2.72 6.87
N LEU A 60 4.91 2.98 8.18
CA LEU A 60 3.82 2.47 9.03
C LEU A 60 2.51 3.22 8.76
N HIS A 61 1.39 2.51 8.75
CA HIS A 61 0.06 3.12 8.73
C HIS A 61 -0.28 3.60 10.14
N PRO A 62 -0.69 4.88 10.33
CA PRO A 62 -0.99 5.37 11.66
C PRO A 62 -2.24 4.68 12.22
N ALA A 63 -2.30 4.55 13.55
CA ALA A 63 -3.56 4.34 14.27
C ALA A 63 -4.33 5.66 14.34
N ALA A 64 -5.53 5.68 14.96
CA ALA A 64 -6.23 6.93 15.20
C ALA A 64 -6.80 7.08 16.61
N LEU A 65 -6.97 8.34 17.01
CA LEU A 65 -7.72 8.77 18.20
C LEU A 65 -8.66 9.90 17.81
N ASP A 66 -9.97 9.72 17.99
CA ASP A 66 -10.99 10.70 17.59
C ASP A 66 -10.82 11.14 16.12
N GLY A 67 -10.48 10.19 15.23
CA GLY A 67 -10.23 10.41 13.80
C GLY A 67 -8.92 11.15 13.47
N ARG A 68 -8.01 11.34 14.43
CA ARG A 68 -6.69 11.96 14.20
C ARG A 68 -5.60 10.90 14.19
N PRO A 69 -4.62 10.97 13.29
CA PRO A 69 -3.55 9.99 13.21
C PRO A 69 -2.69 9.99 14.48
N VAL A 70 -2.37 8.79 14.96
CA VAL A 70 -1.49 8.53 16.09
C VAL A 70 -0.35 7.63 15.62
N SER A 71 0.88 8.03 15.96
CA SER A 71 2.08 7.30 15.56
C SER A 71 2.23 5.98 16.32
N TRP A 72 2.86 4.98 15.72
CA TRP A 72 3.25 3.75 16.39
C TRP A 72 4.24 4.02 17.52
N ALA A 73 5.06 5.08 17.41
CA ALA A 73 5.92 5.51 18.49
C ALA A 73 5.13 5.96 19.73
N ASP A 74 4.07 6.75 19.54
CA ASP A 74 3.19 7.20 20.64
C ASP A 74 2.39 6.04 21.24
N VAL A 75 1.82 5.18 20.38
CA VAL A 75 1.15 3.95 20.82
C VAL A 75 2.14 3.08 21.61
N GLY A 76 3.31 2.80 21.03
CA GLY A 76 4.35 1.99 21.65
C GLY A 76 4.78 2.54 23.01
N ALA A 77 4.97 3.85 23.14
CA ALA A 77 5.32 4.49 24.39
C ALA A 77 4.28 4.23 25.50
N ALA A 78 2.99 4.21 25.17
CA ALA A 78 1.92 3.88 26.10
C ALA A 78 1.99 2.42 26.61
N TYR A 79 2.53 1.51 25.79
CA TYR A 79 2.79 0.11 26.17
C TYR A 79 4.23 -0.15 26.67
N GLY A 80 5.07 0.88 26.79
CA GLY A 80 6.48 0.73 27.16
C GLY A 80 7.32 -0.02 26.12
N ARG A 81 6.98 0.13 24.84
CA ARG A 81 7.61 -0.52 23.68
C ARG A 81 8.07 0.52 22.66
N THR A 82 8.98 0.11 21.77
CA THR A 82 9.46 0.97 20.67
C THR A 82 9.24 0.21 19.36
N PRO A 83 8.52 0.79 18.38
CA PRO A 83 8.41 0.18 17.07
C PRO A 83 9.78 0.13 16.38
N GLY A 84 9.99 -0.92 15.59
CA GLY A 84 11.19 -1.11 14.78
C GLY A 84 10.82 -1.62 13.39
N PRO A 85 11.83 -1.86 12.52
CA PRO A 85 11.62 -2.17 11.10
C PRO A 85 10.70 -3.37 10.86
N CYS A 86 10.78 -4.39 11.72
CA CYS A 86 10.00 -5.63 11.60
C CYS A 86 8.90 -5.77 12.65
N THR A 87 8.63 -4.73 13.45
CA THR A 87 7.57 -4.78 14.49
C THR A 87 6.20 -4.90 13.81
N ARG A 88 5.37 -5.86 14.23
CA ARG A 88 3.99 -5.97 13.75
C ARG A 88 3.03 -5.27 14.71
N TRP A 89 1.89 -4.81 14.21
CA TRP A 89 0.90 -4.06 15.00
C TRP A 89 0.51 -4.80 16.29
N HIS A 90 0.08 -6.06 16.17
CA HIS A 90 -0.30 -6.90 17.31
C HIS A 90 0.82 -7.07 18.35
N GLN A 91 2.08 -7.12 17.92
CA GLN A 91 3.23 -7.19 18.83
C GLN A 91 3.43 -5.87 19.59
N LEU A 92 3.17 -4.74 18.94
CA LEU A 92 3.25 -3.42 19.55
C LEU A 92 2.20 -3.25 20.64
N ILE A 93 0.96 -3.68 20.41
CA ILE A 93 -0.15 -3.59 21.39
C ILE A 93 -0.23 -4.78 22.34
N GLY A 94 0.46 -5.90 22.04
CA GLY A 94 0.60 -7.06 22.92
C GLY A 94 -0.58 -8.02 22.86
N VAL A 95 -1.19 -8.13 21.68
CA VAL A 95 -2.33 -9.01 21.38
C VAL A 95 -1.83 -10.21 20.56
N ASP A 96 -2.42 -11.38 20.77
CA ASP A 96 -2.12 -12.56 19.94
C ASP A 96 -2.71 -12.37 18.54
N VAL A 97 -2.03 -12.90 17.52
CA VAL A 97 -2.49 -12.78 16.12
C VAL A 97 -3.87 -13.42 15.92
N ASP A 98 -4.17 -14.49 16.66
CA ASP A 98 -5.45 -15.20 16.59
C ASP A 98 -6.62 -14.39 17.20
N ASP A 99 -6.31 -13.36 18.00
CA ASP A 99 -7.30 -12.49 18.65
C ASP A 99 -7.57 -11.20 17.84
N LEU A 100 -6.82 -10.96 16.74
CA LEU A 100 -7.04 -9.82 15.85
C LEU A 100 -8.31 -10.02 15.03
N ASN A 101 -9.35 -9.26 15.34
CA ASN A 101 -10.63 -9.32 14.60
C ASN A 101 -11.20 -7.91 14.32
N GLY A 102 -10.34 -6.89 14.20
CA GLY A 102 -10.75 -5.50 13.90
C GLY A 102 -11.61 -4.83 14.97
N THR A 103 -11.81 -5.48 16.12
CA THR A 103 -12.59 -5.00 17.28
C THR A 103 -11.72 -4.95 18.54
N GLU A 104 -10.44 -4.59 18.33
CA GLU A 104 -9.49 -4.39 19.41
C GLU A 104 -10.03 -3.28 20.33
N PRO A 105 -10.19 -3.51 21.64
CA PRO A 105 -10.53 -2.44 22.55
C PRO A 105 -9.34 -1.48 22.57
N GLY A 106 -9.45 -0.36 21.85
CA GLY A 106 -8.45 0.69 21.83
C GLY A 106 -8.03 1.12 23.23
N LEU A 107 -6.89 1.79 23.35
CA LEU A 107 -6.39 2.24 24.65
C LEU A 107 -6.94 3.64 24.95
N PRO A 108 -7.81 3.82 25.97
CA PRO A 108 -8.46 5.10 26.24
C PRO A 108 -7.48 6.26 26.36
N GLY A 109 -7.68 7.29 25.54
CA GLY A 109 -6.83 8.49 25.48
C GLY A 109 -5.53 8.32 24.70
N VAL A 110 -5.30 7.17 24.06
CA VAL A 110 -4.14 6.92 23.20
C VAL A 110 -4.57 6.61 21.78
N TRP A 111 -5.50 5.66 21.58
CA TRP A 111 -6.06 5.31 20.28
C TRP A 111 -7.41 4.61 20.45
N ASP A 112 -8.32 4.81 19.50
CA ASP A 112 -9.65 4.18 19.44
C ASP A 112 -9.89 3.42 18.12
N GLU A 113 -9.10 3.70 17.09
CA GLU A 113 -9.05 2.93 15.84
C GLU A 113 -7.63 2.37 15.63
N PRO A 114 -7.48 1.08 15.27
CA PRO A 114 -6.18 0.46 15.08
C PRO A 114 -5.44 1.02 13.86
N ALA A 115 -4.16 0.66 13.71
CA ALA A 115 -3.45 0.93 12.48
C ALA A 115 -4.22 0.35 11.29
N ALA A 116 -4.52 1.17 10.29
CA ALA A 116 -5.33 0.77 9.15
C ALA A 116 -4.68 -0.40 8.39
N GLU A 117 -5.37 -1.54 8.32
CA GLU A 117 -5.07 -2.62 7.37
C GLU A 117 -5.61 -2.21 6.00
N GLY A 118 -4.82 -2.39 4.96
CA GLY A 118 -5.24 -1.96 3.62
C GLY A 118 -4.12 -1.50 2.71
N PRO A 119 -4.48 -0.99 1.52
CA PRO A 119 -3.56 -0.23 0.70
C PRO A 119 -3.13 1.04 1.45
N THR A 120 -2.19 1.80 0.87
CA THR A 120 -1.68 3.03 1.49
C THR A 120 -2.81 3.99 1.88
N PRO A 121 -2.94 4.37 3.18
CA PRO A 121 -3.97 5.30 3.62
C PRO A 121 -3.91 6.64 2.88
N PRO A 122 -5.03 7.31 2.60
CA PRO A 122 -5.04 8.53 1.79
C PRO A 122 -4.16 9.67 2.33
N ASP A 123 -4.12 9.89 3.64
CA ASP A 123 -3.25 10.91 4.24
C ASP A 123 -1.77 10.52 4.17
N LEU A 124 -1.47 9.23 4.29
CA LEU A 124 -0.12 8.72 4.07
C LEU A 124 0.31 8.90 2.61
N ALA A 125 -0.57 8.57 1.66
CA ALA A 125 -0.35 8.79 0.24
C ALA A 125 -0.03 10.27 -0.07
N ARG A 126 -0.81 11.20 0.50
CA ARG A 126 -0.57 12.65 0.36
C ARG A 126 0.80 13.08 0.88
N ALA A 127 1.28 12.46 1.97
CA ALA A 127 2.61 12.74 2.52
C ALA A 127 3.74 12.13 1.67
N LEU A 128 3.52 10.96 1.04
CA LEU A 128 4.51 10.29 0.17
C LEU A 128 4.70 11.00 -1.18
N ILE A 129 3.61 11.45 -1.81
CA ILE A 129 3.62 12.09 -3.14
C ILE A 129 4.73 13.15 -3.32
N PRO A 130 4.87 14.18 -2.46
CA PRO A 130 5.89 15.22 -2.66
C PRO A 130 7.32 14.71 -2.52
N VAL A 131 7.56 13.64 -1.76
CA VAL A 131 8.87 12.99 -1.67
C VAL A 131 9.12 12.20 -2.95
N LEU A 132 8.23 11.28 -3.31
CA LEU A 132 8.33 10.43 -4.51
C LEU A 132 8.50 11.24 -5.79
N ALA A 133 7.78 12.37 -5.93
CA ALA A 133 7.85 13.26 -7.09
C ALA A 133 9.25 13.87 -7.31
N ARG A 134 10.05 14.07 -6.26
CA ARG A 134 11.42 14.61 -6.38
C ARG A 134 12.42 13.56 -6.91
N HIS A 135 12.07 12.29 -6.81
CA HIS A 135 12.93 11.15 -7.15
C HIS A 135 12.52 10.47 -8.46
N THR A 136 11.78 11.15 -9.33
CA THR A 136 11.46 10.68 -10.70
C THR A 136 11.40 11.85 -11.66
N ALA A 137 11.74 11.61 -12.93
CA ALA A 137 11.55 12.58 -14.00
C ALA A 137 10.15 12.52 -14.63
N THR A 138 9.35 11.51 -14.28
CA THR A 138 8.07 11.19 -14.93
C THR A 138 6.89 11.18 -13.96
N ALA A 139 6.85 12.10 -12.99
CA ALA A 139 5.76 12.18 -12.00
C ALA A 139 4.37 12.42 -12.63
N GLU A 140 4.30 13.00 -13.84
CA GLU A 140 3.07 13.19 -14.61
C GLU A 140 2.68 11.96 -15.45
N SER A 141 3.46 10.89 -15.39
CA SER A 141 3.25 9.65 -16.15
C SER A 141 3.61 8.46 -15.27
N CYS A 142 2.65 8.08 -14.45
CA CYS A 142 2.73 6.94 -13.54
C CYS A 142 1.73 5.85 -13.94
N TRP A 143 2.04 4.66 -13.45
CA TRP A 143 1.23 3.47 -13.56
C TRP A 143 0.87 2.97 -12.18
N PHE A 144 -0.27 2.29 -12.11
CA PHE A 144 -0.81 1.79 -10.86
C PHE A 144 -1.38 0.38 -11.05
N GLY A 145 -1.21 -0.47 -10.05
CA GLY A 145 -1.92 -1.74 -9.88
C GLY A 145 -2.99 -1.57 -8.80
N LEU A 146 -4.23 -1.88 -9.14
CA LEU A 146 -5.34 -1.96 -8.18
C LEU A 146 -5.79 -3.41 -8.12
N TRP A 147 -5.87 -3.97 -6.91
CA TRP A 147 -6.28 -5.35 -6.76
C TRP A 147 -7.71 -5.57 -7.30
N HIS A 148 -7.85 -6.49 -8.26
CA HIS A 148 -9.13 -6.86 -8.87
C HIS A 148 -10.13 -7.40 -7.84
N GLY A 149 -9.64 -7.94 -6.72
CA GLY A 149 -10.46 -8.58 -5.69
C GLY A 149 -11.25 -7.62 -4.81
N TYR A 150 -11.04 -6.30 -4.89
CA TYR A 150 -11.84 -5.34 -4.14
C TYR A 150 -13.33 -5.46 -4.53
N GLY A 151 -14.16 -5.83 -3.54
CA GLY A 151 -15.53 -6.29 -3.78
C GLY A 151 -16.54 -5.25 -4.28
N ARG A 152 -16.12 -4.01 -4.51
CA ARG A 152 -17.01 -2.88 -4.88
C ARG A 152 -17.28 -2.79 -6.37
N TRP A 153 -16.27 -2.99 -7.21
CA TRP A 153 -16.32 -2.77 -8.66
C TRP A 153 -16.00 -4.06 -9.42
N ASP A 154 -16.70 -4.29 -10.52
CA ASP A 154 -16.43 -5.40 -11.44
C ASP A 154 -15.51 -4.93 -12.58
N PHE A 155 -14.23 -5.32 -12.48
CA PHE A 155 -13.20 -5.04 -13.49
C PHE A 155 -13.01 -6.17 -14.51
N ASP A 156 -13.87 -7.20 -14.57
CA ASP A 156 -13.67 -8.41 -15.42
C ASP A 156 -13.51 -8.11 -16.92
N ARG A 157 -13.93 -6.93 -17.38
CA ARG A 157 -13.75 -6.50 -18.78
C ARG A 157 -12.34 -6.00 -19.11
N PHE A 158 -11.49 -5.79 -18.11
CA PHE A 158 -10.13 -5.28 -18.27
C PHE A 158 -9.09 -6.41 -18.09
N PRO A 159 -7.95 -6.34 -18.80
CA PRO A 159 -6.87 -7.30 -18.58
C PRO A 159 -6.24 -7.07 -17.20
N VAL A 160 -5.79 -8.18 -16.57
CA VAL A 160 -5.08 -8.16 -15.28
C VAL A 160 -3.65 -8.68 -15.43
N PHE A 161 -2.73 -8.15 -14.61
CA PHE A 161 -1.38 -8.68 -14.46
C PHE A 161 -1.20 -9.31 -13.06
N LEU A 162 -0.23 -10.22 -12.93
CA LEU A 162 -0.04 -10.96 -11.68
C LEU A 162 1.13 -10.37 -10.87
N THR A 163 0.85 -10.14 -9.59
CA THR A 163 1.85 -9.97 -8.52
C THR A 163 1.71 -11.16 -7.56
N PRO A 164 2.66 -11.39 -6.63
CA PRO A 164 2.54 -12.49 -5.68
C PRO A 164 1.22 -12.42 -4.88
N GLY A 165 0.30 -13.35 -5.17
CA GLY A 165 -0.98 -13.46 -4.45
C GLY A 165 -2.11 -12.54 -4.92
N ARG A 166 -1.88 -11.65 -5.89
CA ARG A 166 -2.90 -10.70 -6.37
C ARG A 166 -2.99 -10.66 -7.90
N GLU A 167 -4.21 -10.42 -8.38
CA GLU A 167 -4.50 -10.08 -9.78
C GLU A 167 -4.77 -8.58 -9.83
N GLU A 168 -3.95 -7.84 -10.56
CA GLU A 168 -3.93 -6.38 -10.55
C GLU A 168 -4.51 -5.84 -11.86
N VAL A 169 -5.43 -4.88 -11.73
CA VAL A 169 -5.89 -4.06 -12.85
C VAL A 169 -4.88 -2.94 -13.07
N LEU A 170 -4.46 -2.72 -14.31
CA LEU A 170 -3.52 -1.65 -14.64
C LEU A 170 -4.25 -0.31 -14.84
N LEU A 171 -3.79 0.72 -14.13
CA LEU A 171 -4.22 2.11 -14.32
C LEU A 171 -3.04 3.02 -14.68
N SER A 172 -3.36 4.20 -15.19
CA SER A 172 -2.39 5.24 -15.56
C SER A 172 -2.89 6.63 -15.19
N GLY A 173 -1.97 7.53 -14.86
CA GLY A 173 -2.28 8.93 -14.51
C GLY A 173 -1.05 9.66 -13.97
N ALA A 174 -1.25 10.89 -13.48
CA ALA A 174 -0.21 11.57 -12.73
C ALA A 174 -0.10 10.98 -11.31
N LEU A 175 1.08 11.09 -10.68
CA LEU A 175 1.28 10.67 -9.29
C LEU A 175 0.27 11.33 -8.34
N ALA A 176 -0.03 12.62 -8.55
CA ALA A 176 -0.99 13.37 -7.74
C ALA A 176 -2.44 12.86 -7.86
N ASP A 177 -2.74 12.03 -8.86
CA ASP A 177 -4.07 11.46 -9.08
C ASP A 177 -4.32 10.18 -8.28
N VAL A 178 -3.30 9.60 -7.64
CA VAL A 178 -3.45 8.34 -6.90
C VAL A 178 -4.48 8.41 -5.77
N VAL A 179 -4.65 9.59 -5.16
CA VAL A 179 -5.63 9.84 -4.09
C VAL A 179 -7.01 10.25 -4.60
N SER A 180 -7.20 10.37 -5.91
CA SER A 180 -8.47 10.79 -6.49
C SER A 180 -9.65 9.80 -6.34
N PRO A 181 -9.45 8.48 -6.15
CA PRO A 181 -10.56 7.54 -5.91
C PRO A 181 -11.41 7.88 -4.69
N VAL A 182 -10.84 8.48 -3.65
CA VAL A 182 -11.59 8.89 -2.43
C VAL A 182 -12.72 9.89 -2.71
N ALA A 183 -12.67 10.58 -3.86
CA ALA A 183 -13.72 11.50 -4.30
C ALA A 183 -14.85 10.80 -5.08
N LEU A 184 -14.64 9.57 -5.53
CA LEU A 184 -15.70 8.75 -6.13
C LEU A 184 -16.56 8.09 -5.06
N ASP A 185 -15.92 7.56 -4.02
CA ASP A 185 -16.54 6.84 -2.91
C ASP A 185 -15.59 6.98 -1.71
N GLU A 186 -16.11 7.27 -0.52
CA GLU A 186 -15.28 7.42 0.68
C GLU A 186 -14.63 6.09 1.10
N PHE A 187 -15.21 4.97 0.65
CA PHE A 187 -14.69 3.62 0.83
C PHE A 187 -13.90 3.11 -0.39
N ALA A 188 -13.58 3.98 -1.35
CA ALA A 188 -12.73 3.60 -2.48
C ALA A 188 -11.29 3.40 -2.01
N GLU A 189 -10.81 2.18 -2.20
CA GLU A 189 -9.44 1.79 -1.95
C GLU A 189 -8.48 2.51 -2.90
N LEU A 190 -7.31 2.90 -2.41
CA LEU A 190 -6.26 3.40 -3.29
C LEU A 190 -5.62 2.22 -4.03
N PRO A 191 -5.00 2.44 -5.21
CA PRO A 191 -4.22 1.38 -5.84
C PRO A 191 -3.17 0.81 -4.87
N ASP A 192 -2.91 -0.49 -4.93
CA ASP A 192 -1.93 -1.16 -4.09
C ASP A 192 -0.50 -0.86 -4.53
N LEU A 193 -0.27 -0.77 -5.85
CA LEU A 193 1.07 -0.70 -6.43
C LEU A 193 1.24 0.55 -7.31
N TRP A 194 2.28 1.37 -7.09
CA TRP A 194 2.51 2.60 -7.87
C TRP A 194 3.93 2.63 -8.40
N TRP A 195 4.13 3.05 -9.64
CA TRP A 195 5.47 3.31 -10.19
C TRP A 195 5.45 4.35 -11.31
N PRO A 196 6.49 5.18 -11.45
CA PRO A 196 6.63 6.11 -12.56
C PRO A 196 7.08 5.38 -13.83
N GLU A 197 6.84 5.99 -15.00
CA GLU A 197 7.29 5.47 -16.31
C GLU A 197 8.79 5.14 -16.34
N ASP A 198 9.62 5.99 -15.71
CA ASP A 198 11.08 5.78 -15.62
C ASP A 198 11.51 4.69 -14.61
N ARG A 199 10.56 4.12 -13.86
CA ARG A 199 10.76 3.07 -12.84
C ARG A 199 11.80 3.43 -11.78
N ALA A 200 11.93 4.72 -11.45
CA ALA A 200 12.88 5.17 -10.43
C ALA A 200 12.57 4.62 -9.02
N TRP A 201 11.31 4.28 -8.75
CA TRP A 201 10.85 3.70 -7.49
C TRP A 201 9.58 2.87 -7.70
N CYS A 202 9.19 2.09 -6.70
CA CYS A 202 7.90 1.41 -6.65
C CYS A 202 7.35 1.44 -5.22
N VAL A 203 6.09 1.83 -5.08
CA VAL A 203 5.32 1.77 -3.83
C VAL A 203 4.44 0.53 -3.90
N GLY A 204 4.35 -0.23 -2.81
CA GLY A 204 3.43 -1.36 -2.65
C GLY A 204 2.78 -1.37 -1.26
N GLY A 205 1.46 -1.35 -1.22
CA GLY A 205 0.63 -1.78 -0.09
C GLY A 205 0.03 -3.16 -0.36
N ASP A 206 -0.79 -3.64 0.57
CA ASP A 206 -1.61 -4.84 0.39
C ASP A 206 -2.73 -4.83 1.43
N VAL A 207 -3.90 -5.36 1.08
CA VAL A 207 -5.08 -5.42 1.97
C VAL A 207 -4.84 -6.02 3.35
N ASP A 208 -3.85 -6.91 3.48
CA ASP A 208 -3.55 -7.62 4.72
C ASP A 208 -2.44 -6.91 5.55
N LEU A 209 -2.01 -5.70 5.17
CA LEU A 209 -0.86 -5.01 5.78
C LEU A 209 -1.22 -3.71 6.47
N THR A 210 -0.58 -3.48 7.61
CA THR A 210 -0.61 -2.20 8.35
C THR A 210 0.54 -1.27 7.95
N SER A 211 1.09 -1.47 6.75
CA SER A 211 2.28 -0.75 6.29
C SER A 211 2.37 -0.71 4.76
N THR A 212 2.95 0.38 4.28
CA THR A 212 3.29 0.60 2.87
C THR A 212 4.80 0.43 2.69
N TYR A 213 5.21 -0.25 1.62
CA TYR A 213 6.61 -0.49 1.31
C TYR A 213 7.03 0.32 0.08
N VAL A 214 8.26 0.84 0.10
CA VAL A 214 8.82 1.61 -1.01
C VAL A 214 10.18 1.03 -1.39
N GLY A 215 10.35 0.64 -2.64
CA GLY A 215 11.65 0.33 -3.25
C GLY A 215 12.14 1.50 -4.08
N GLY A 216 13.42 1.86 -3.99
CA GLY A 216 14.00 2.94 -4.78
C GLY A 216 15.51 3.13 -4.58
N SER A 217 15.97 4.36 -4.80
CA SER A 217 17.35 4.75 -4.54
C SER A 217 17.62 4.90 -3.03
N PRO A 218 18.88 4.75 -2.57
CA PRO A 218 19.25 5.04 -1.19
C PRO A 218 18.88 6.47 -0.76
N GLU A 219 18.96 7.44 -1.67
CA GLU A 219 18.61 8.84 -1.43
C GLU A 219 17.11 9.01 -1.16
N LEU A 220 16.24 8.32 -1.92
CA LEU A 220 14.80 8.31 -1.68
C LEU A 220 14.48 7.71 -0.31
N ILE A 221 15.08 6.56 0.01
CA ILE A 221 14.84 5.88 1.29
C ILE A 221 15.31 6.72 2.47
N ALA A 222 16.46 7.39 2.35
CA ALA A 222 16.96 8.30 3.37
C ALA A 222 16.02 9.52 3.56
N GLU A 223 15.49 10.09 2.47
CA GLU A 223 14.52 11.19 2.57
C GLU A 223 13.22 10.75 3.23
N LEU A 224 12.69 9.56 2.90
CA LEU A 224 11.50 9.00 3.55
C LEU A 224 11.71 8.80 5.05
N SER A 225 12.83 8.21 5.47
CA SER A 225 13.17 8.02 6.88
C SER A 225 13.39 9.33 7.66
N ALA A 226 13.72 10.42 6.96
CA ALA A 226 13.90 11.74 7.58
C ALA A 226 12.65 12.64 7.46
N ALA A 227 11.63 12.23 6.72
CA ALA A 227 10.47 13.03 6.43
C ALA A 227 9.60 13.24 7.69
N PRO A 228 9.34 14.50 8.10
CA PRO A 228 8.46 14.77 9.21
C PRO A 228 7.05 14.22 8.96
N GLY A 229 6.50 13.50 9.94
CA GLY A 229 5.16 12.91 9.84
C GLY A 229 5.11 11.54 9.16
N LEU A 230 6.24 10.99 8.71
CA LEU A 230 6.34 9.60 8.27
C LEU A 230 7.10 8.77 9.30
N GLU A 231 6.53 7.63 9.69
CA GLU A 231 7.25 6.59 10.44
C GLU A 231 7.82 5.57 9.46
N ALA A 232 9.01 5.87 8.93
CA ALA A 232 9.65 5.09 7.89
C ALA A 232 10.97 4.44 8.34
N TYR A 233 11.06 3.12 8.22
CA TYR A 233 12.22 2.32 8.61
C TYR A 233 12.89 1.69 7.38
N PRO A 234 14.23 1.74 7.26
CA PRO A 234 14.94 0.95 6.27
C PRO A 234 14.71 -0.54 6.50
N VAL A 235 14.46 -1.27 5.41
CA VAL A 235 14.25 -2.73 5.41
C VAL A 235 14.99 -3.37 4.24
N GLY A 236 15.22 -4.68 4.32
CA GLY A 236 15.78 -5.49 3.25
C GLY A 236 14.70 -6.06 2.32
N PRO A 237 15.04 -6.35 1.05
CA PRO A 237 14.09 -6.90 0.07
C PRO A 237 13.52 -8.27 0.48
N HIS A 238 14.25 -9.03 1.30
CA HIS A 238 13.87 -10.37 1.74
C HIS A 238 13.22 -10.40 3.12
N ASP A 239 13.12 -9.24 3.80
CA ASP A 239 12.45 -9.15 5.09
C ASP A 239 10.97 -9.50 4.95
N ARG A 240 10.40 -9.98 6.05
CA ARG A 240 8.97 -10.29 6.12
C ARG A 240 8.19 -8.99 6.21
N VAL A 241 7.10 -8.93 5.45
CA VAL A 241 6.11 -7.86 5.61
C VAL A 241 5.27 -8.08 6.88
N GLY A 242 4.67 -6.99 7.34
CA GLY A 242 3.69 -6.91 8.42
C GLY A 242 3.29 -5.48 8.68
#